data_AF-A0AAW3IU45-F1
#
_entry.id   AF-A0AAW3IU45-F1
#
_cell.length_a   1.000
_cell.length_b   1.000
_cell.length_c   1.000
_cell.angle_alpha   90.00
_cell.angle_beta   90.00
_cell.angle_gamma   90.00
#
_symmetry.space_group_name_H-M   'P 1'
#
loop_
_entity.id
_entity.type
_entity.pdbx_description
1 polymer ?
#
loop_
_entity_poly.entity_id
_entity_poly.type
_entity_poly.pdbx_seq_one_letter_code
_entity_poly.pdbx_strand_id
1 'polypeptide(L)'
;MSTDNLHYQKQQKYQENEILEHAAEILANRYVRGDALCNPDATKEYVRFKLASAEHEVFALLLLDSQHRVIEFKPLFKGTIDSASIYPREVVKTVLEVNAAAVILAHNHPSGDPSPSQADKRITRKLIDTLALVDVRVLDHIVVGESSVSFAEKGWL
;
A
#
# COMPACT_ATOMS: atom_id res chain seq x y z
N MET A 1 -13.07 -35.26 -13.44
CA MET A 1 -12.40 -35.27 -12.12
C MET A 1 -11.56 -34.01 -11.85
N SER A 2 -11.45 -33.04 -12.77
CA SER A 2 -10.56 -31.87 -12.60
C SER A 2 -11.26 -30.57 -12.15
N THR A 3 -12.59 -30.55 -12.07
CA THR A 3 -13.39 -29.34 -11.76
C THR A 3 -13.56 -29.10 -10.27
N ASP A 4 -13.63 -30.15 -9.46
CA ASP A 4 -13.92 -30.04 -8.01
C ASP A 4 -12.72 -29.51 -7.21
N ASN A 5 -11.49 -29.85 -7.64
CA ASN A 5 -10.26 -29.39 -6.98
C ASN A 5 -10.04 -27.89 -7.20
N LEU A 6 -10.36 -27.38 -8.39
CA LEU A 6 -10.25 -25.95 -8.70
C LEU A 6 -11.27 -25.12 -7.91
N HIS A 7 -12.48 -25.66 -7.69
CA HIS A 7 -13.52 -25.00 -6.90
C HIS A 7 -13.14 -24.94 -5.41
N TYR A 8 -12.58 -26.03 -4.88
CA TYR A 8 -12.11 -26.11 -3.50
C TYR A 8 -10.94 -25.15 -3.21
N GLN A 9 -9.92 -25.13 -4.07
CA GLN A 9 -8.79 -24.20 -3.96
C GLN A 9 -9.23 -22.74 -4.04
N LYS A 10 -10.18 -22.45 -4.93
CA LYS A 10 -10.74 -21.10 -5.07
C LYS A 10 -11.50 -20.68 -3.81
N GLN A 11 -12.29 -21.58 -3.23
CA GLN A 11 -13.06 -21.32 -2.01
C GLN A 11 -12.17 -21.13 -0.78
N GLN A 12 -11.09 -21.91 -0.67
CA GLN A 12 -10.09 -21.74 0.38
C GLN A 12 -9.40 -20.36 0.28
N LYS A 13 -9.01 -19.95 -0.93
CA LYS A 13 -8.38 -18.64 -1.17
C LYS A 13 -9.30 -17.46 -0.82
N TYR A 14 -10.61 -17.58 -1.06
CA TYR A 14 -11.58 -16.59 -0.62
C TYR A 14 -11.63 -16.46 0.91
N GLN A 15 -11.65 -17.59 1.64
CA GLN A 15 -11.64 -17.56 3.10
C GLN A 15 -10.34 -16.96 3.67
N GLU A 16 -9.19 -17.28 3.08
CA GLU A 16 -7.91 -16.69 3.48
C GLU A 16 -7.90 -15.17 3.28
N ASN A 17 -8.44 -14.67 2.17
CA ASN A 17 -8.53 -13.24 1.90
C ASN A 17 -9.43 -12.49 2.90
N GLU A 18 -10.55 -13.09 3.30
CA GLU A 18 -11.44 -12.52 4.32
C GLU A 18 -10.73 -12.44 5.69
N ILE A 19 -9.96 -13.47 6.06
CA ILE A 19 -9.18 -13.49 7.30
C ILE A 19 -8.12 -12.37 7.30
N LEU A 20 -7.41 -12.20 6.18
CA LEU A 20 -6.40 -11.14 6.04
C LEU A 20 -7.04 -9.74 6.12
N GLU A 21 -8.20 -9.55 5.50
CA GLU A 21 -8.90 -8.28 5.54
C GLU A 21 -9.36 -7.93 6.97
N HIS A 22 -9.94 -8.91 7.68
CA HIS A 22 -10.30 -8.73 9.10
C HIS A 22 -9.08 -8.50 9.99
N ALA A 23 -7.95 -9.18 9.74
CA ALA A 23 -6.71 -8.93 10.46
C ALA A 23 -6.23 -7.48 10.25
N ALA A 24 -6.29 -6.97 9.01
CA ALA A 24 -5.97 -5.57 8.71
C ALA A 24 -6.91 -4.60 9.44
N GLU A 25 -8.20 -4.88 9.52
CA GLU A 25 -9.17 -4.09 10.29
C GLU A 25 -8.88 -4.09 11.79
N ILE A 26 -8.51 -5.24 12.36
CA ILE A 26 -8.11 -5.36 13.77
C ILE A 26 -6.86 -4.51 14.03
N LEU A 27 -5.85 -4.59 13.16
CA LEU A 27 -4.65 -3.75 13.27
C LEU A 27 -5.01 -2.27 13.15
N ALA A 28 -5.88 -1.90 12.20
CA ALA A 28 -6.35 -0.53 12.05
C ALA A 28 -7.02 -0.01 13.34
N ASN A 29 -7.91 -0.80 13.94
CA ASN A 29 -8.58 -0.40 15.16
C ASN A 29 -7.64 -0.36 16.37
N ARG A 30 -6.64 -1.25 16.44
CA ARG A 30 -5.72 -1.35 17.58
C ARG A 30 -4.61 -0.30 17.54
N TYR A 31 -4.03 -0.03 16.37
CA TYR A 31 -2.78 0.72 16.24
C TYR A 31 -2.90 1.99 15.40
N VAL A 32 -4.04 2.21 14.74
CA VAL A 32 -4.14 3.23 13.70
C VAL A 32 -5.22 4.28 13.99
N ARG A 33 -6.29 3.89 14.70
CA ARG A 33 -7.34 4.81 15.18
C ARG A 33 -7.07 5.42 16.56
N GLY A 34 -6.19 4.81 17.37
CA GLY A 34 -5.91 5.22 18.75
C GLY A 34 -4.52 5.84 18.94
N ASP A 35 -3.52 5.26 18.28
CA ASP A 35 -2.17 5.80 18.19
C ASP A 35 -1.94 6.27 16.75
N ALA A 36 -1.19 7.35 16.58
CA ALA A 36 -0.59 7.65 15.29
C ALA A 36 0.17 6.41 14.78
N LEU A 37 0.40 6.28 13.46
CA LEU A 37 1.29 5.24 12.90
C LEU A 37 2.75 5.48 13.33
N CYS A 38 3.02 5.46 14.63
CA CYS A 38 4.32 5.65 15.26
C CYS A 38 5.13 4.35 15.28
N ASN A 39 4.51 3.22 14.93
CA ASN A 39 5.18 1.94 14.82
C ASN A 39 5.28 1.53 13.34
N PRO A 40 6.47 1.69 12.71
CA PRO A 40 6.71 1.29 11.33
C PRO A 40 6.38 -0.19 11.04
N ASP A 41 6.58 -1.09 12.01
CA ASP A 41 6.28 -2.52 11.82
C ASP A 41 4.78 -2.76 11.73
N ALA A 42 3.98 -2.11 12.60
CA ALA A 42 2.52 -2.20 12.53
C ALA A 42 1.98 -1.64 11.20
N THR A 43 2.58 -0.56 10.69
CA THR A 43 2.25 0.00 9.37
C THR A 43 2.55 -0.98 8.25
N LYS A 44 3.75 -1.59 8.24
CA LYS A 44 4.14 -2.60 7.25
C LYS A 44 3.22 -3.82 7.28
N GLU A 45 2.86 -4.31 8.47
CA GLU A 45 1.91 -5.43 8.61
C GLU A 45 0.53 -5.07 8.09
N TYR A 46 0.01 -3.89 8.44
CA TYR A 46 -1.27 -3.41 7.96
C TYR A 46 -1.31 -3.35 6.42
N VAL A 47 -0.32 -2.70 5.81
CA VAL A 47 -0.21 -2.60 4.34
C VAL A 47 -0.04 -3.98 3.70
N ARG A 48 0.76 -4.85 4.31
CA ARG A 48 0.96 -6.22 3.84
C ARG A 48 -0.36 -6.99 3.85
N PHE A 49 -1.16 -6.94 4.91
CA PHE A 49 -2.44 -7.64 4.93
C PHE A 49 -3.44 -7.11 3.90
N LYS A 50 -3.41 -5.80 3.63
CA LYS A 50 -4.24 -5.19 2.58
C LYS A 50 -3.84 -5.58 1.16
N LEU A 51 -2.56 -5.88 0.90
CA LEU A 51 -2.04 -6.11 -0.45
C LEU A 51 -1.59 -7.55 -0.74
N ALA A 52 -1.33 -8.38 0.28
CA ALA A 52 -0.77 -9.72 0.11
C ALA A 52 -1.66 -10.68 -0.69
N SER A 53 -2.98 -10.47 -0.68
CA SER A 53 -3.94 -11.29 -1.43
C SER A 53 -4.09 -10.90 -2.90
N ALA A 54 -3.49 -9.79 -3.33
CA ALA A 54 -3.66 -9.27 -4.68
C ALA A 54 -2.86 -10.11 -5.70
N GLU A 55 -3.57 -10.75 -6.63
CA GLU A 55 -2.98 -11.55 -7.72
C GLU A 55 -2.31 -10.71 -8.82
N HIS A 56 -2.54 -9.40 -8.79
CA HIS A 56 -1.95 -8.42 -9.69
C HIS A 56 -1.26 -7.35 -8.86
N GLU A 57 -0.31 -6.64 -9.47
CA GLU A 57 0.26 -5.47 -8.84
C GLU A 57 -0.83 -4.42 -8.61
N VAL A 58 -0.83 -3.86 -7.41
CA VAL A 58 -1.74 -2.83 -6.96
C VAL A 58 -0.92 -1.71 -6.34
N PHE A 59 -1.05 -0.49 -6.84
CA PHE A 59 -0.49 0.70 -6.20
C PHE A 59 -1.58 1.39 -5.40
N ALA A 60 -1.28 1.66 -4.14
CA ALA A 60 -2.20 2.19 -3.15
C ALA A 60 -1.58 3.33 -2.34
N LEU A 61 -2.45 4.14 -1.75
CA LEU A 61 -2.09 5.17 -0.80
C LEU A 61 -2.66 4.83 0.57
N LEU A 62 -1.84 4.96 1.61
CA LEU A 62 -2.31 5.09 2.98
C LEU A 62 -2.33 6.58 3.33
N LEU A 63 -3.53 7.14 3.44
CA LEU A 63 -3.80 8.56 3.58
C LEU A 63 -3.85 8.93 5.06
N LEU A 64 -3.10 9.96 5.46
CA LEU A 64 -2.88 10.31 6.85
C LEU A 64 -3.25 11.76 7.15
N ASP A 65 -3.76 12.00 8.36
CA ASP A 65 -3.95 13.35 8.88
C ASP A 65 -2.63 13.98 9.40
N SER A 66 -2.69 15.20 9.91
CA SER A 66 -1.53 15.93 10.42
C SER A 66 -0.90 15.32 11.68
N GLN A 67 -1.64 14.45 12.37
CA GLN A 67 -1.20 13.65 13.52
C GLN A 67 -0.79 12.23 13.11
N HIS A 68 -0.64 11.95 11.82
CA HIS A 68 -0.27 10.64 11.26
C HIS A 68 -1.27 9.52 11.60
N ARG A 69 -2.54 9.86 11.81
CA ARG A 69 -3.63 8.89 11.93
C ARG A 69 -4.15 8.54 10.55
N VAL A 70 -4.55 7.29 10.34
CA VAL A 70 -5.11 6.90 9.04
C VAL A 70 -6.50 7.46 8.87
N ILE A 71 -6.67 8.13 7.73
CA ILE A 71 -7.95 8.54 7.18
C ILE A 71 -8.53 7.36 6.39
N GLU A 72 -7.76 6.85 5.42
CA GLU A 72 -8.21 5.80 4.50
C GLU A 72 -7.01 5.06 3.87
N PHE A 73 -7.19 3.79 3.53
CA PHE A 73 -6.32 3.05 2.61
C PHE A 73 -7.01 2.92 1.25
N LYS A 74 -6.39 3.47 0.18
CA LYS A 74 -7.02 3.63 -1.14
C LYS A 74 -6.16 3.04 -2.25
N PRO A 75 -6.54 1.87 -2.81
CA PRO A 75 -5.97 1.35 -4.06
C PRO A 75 -6.30 2.27 -5.24
N LEU A 76 -5.31 2.64 -6.04
CA LEU A 76 -5.47 3.56 -7.18
C LEU A 76 -5.26 2.90 -8.54
N PHE A 77 -4.29 2.00 -8.65
CA PHE A 77 -3.92 1.39 -9.92
C PHE A 77 -3.81 -0.12 -9.76
N LYS A 78 -4.23 -0.89 -10.77
CA LYS A 78 -4.20 -2.36 -10.80
C LYS A 78 -3.70 -2.86 -12.15
N GLY A 79 -2.93 -3.94 -12.15
CA GLY A 79 -2.30 -4.53 -13.34
C GLY A 79 -0.79 -4.25 -13.37
N THR A 80 -0.06 -4.70 -14.40
CA THR A 80 1.40 -4.49 -14.46
C THR A 80 1.74 -3.00 -14.36
N ILE A 81 2.34 -2.62 -13.25
CA ILE A 81 2.69 -1.25 -12.91
C ILE A 81 4.04 -0.96 -13.52
N ASP A 82 4.05 -0.73 -14.83
CA ASP A 82 5.12 0.06 -15.39
C ASP A 82 5.04 1.50 -14.85
N SER A 83 6.18 2.15 -14.62
CA SER A 83 6.23 3.57 -14.16
C SER A 83 5.41 4.56 -15.00
N ALA A 84 4.98 4.17 -16.21
CA ALA A 84 4.10 4.95 -17.08
C ALA A 84 2.61 4.92 -16.67
N SER A 85 2.21 4.00 -15.79
CA SER A 85 0.81 3.74 -15.43
C SER A 85 0.31 4.53 -14.21
N ILE A 86 1.22 5.12 -13.42
CA ILE A 86 0.86 5.94 -12.25
C ILE A 86 0.85 7.42 -12.63
N TYR A 87 -0.33 8.03 -12.58
CA TYR A 87 -0.54 9.43 -12.92
C TYR A 87 -0.50 10.31 -11.66
N PRO A 88 0.50 11.20 -11.48
CA PRO A 88 0.59 12.04 -10.29
C PRO A 88 -0.65 12.90 -10.04
N ARG A 89 -1.35 13.33 -11.10
CA ARG A 89 -2.60 14.09 -10.96
C ARG A 89 -3.69 13.34 -10.19
N GLU A 90 -3.79 12.02 -10.35
CA GLU A 90 -4.80 11.21 -9.66
C GLU A 90 -4.42 11.01 -8.19
N VAL A 91 -3.12 10.91 -7.91
CA VAL A 91 -2.58 10.89 -6.54
C VAL A 91 -2.87 12.23 -5.85
N VAL A 92 -2.56 13.37 -6.50
CA VAL A 92 -2.84 14.73 -5.98
C VAL A 92 -4.34 14.91 -5.72
N LYS A 93 -5.20 14.54 -6.68
CA LYS A 93 -6.65 14.60 -6.49
C LYS A 93 -7.09 13.79 -5.28
N THR A 94 -6.55 12.58 -5.12
CA THR A 94 -6.91 11.68 -4.02
C THR A 94 -6.51 12.23 -2.66
N VAL A 95 -5.29 12.76 -2.51
CA VAL A 95 -4.84 13.31 -1.22
C VAL A 95 -5.63 14.56 -0.84
N LEU A 96 -5.96 15.41 -1.80
CA LEU A 96 -6.72 16.64 -1.56
C LEU A 96 -8.20 16.36 -1.27
N GLU A 97 -8.79 15.34 -1.90
CA GLU A 97 -10.19 14.93 -1.67
C GLU A 97 -10.48 14.62 -0.19
N VAL A 98 -9.51 14.06 0.53
CA VAL A 98 -9.66 13.70 1.95
C VAL A 98 -8.88 14.62 2.90
N ASN A 99 -8.30 15.70 2.38
CA ASN A 99 -7.42 16.61 3.13
C ASN A 99 -6.27 15.89 3.86
N ALA A 100 -5.64 14.91 3.21
CA ALA A 100 -4.49 14.22 3.76
C ALA A 100 -3.31 15.20 3.93
N ALA A 101 -2.67 15.19 5.09
CA ALA A 101 -1.46 15.96 5.35
C ALA A 101 -0.18 15.15 5.04
N ALA A 102 -0.31 13.84 4.95
CA ALA A 102 0.77 12.93 4.61
C ALA A 102 0.25 11.64 3.97
N VAL A 103 1.13 10.92 3.29
CA VAL A 103 0.85 9.61 2.69
C VAL A 103 1.99 8.63 2.89
N ILE A 104 1.64 7.36 2.92
CA ILE A 104 2.56 6.25 2.64
C ILE A 104 2.14 5.62 1.32
N LEU A 105 3.08 5.54 0.39
CA LEU A 105 2.89 4.84 -0.88
C LEU A 105 3.04 3.34 -0.63
N ALA A 106 2.29 2.52 -1.35
CA ALA A 106 2.47 1.07 -1.27
C ALA A 106 2.18 0.39 -2.60
N HIS A 107 2.92 -0.68 -2.89
CA HIS A 107 2.50 -1.63 -3.92
C HIS A 107 2.96 -3.05 -3.60
N ASN A 108 2.31 -4.04 -4.20
CA ASN A 108 2.74 -5.43 -4.13
C ASN A 108 3.42 -5.89 -5.43
N HIS A 109 4.34 -6.83 -5.29
CA HIS A 109 4.90 -7.64 -6.38
C HIS A 109 4.33 -9.06 -6.28
N PRO A 110 3.46 -9.50 -7.21
CA PRO A 110 2.95 -10.88 -7.24
C PRO A 110 4.03 -11.95 -7.38
N SER A 111 5.24 -11.57 -7.82
CA SER A 111 6.40 -12.47 -7.87
C SER A 111 6.91 -12.88 -6.49
N GLY A 112 6.55 -12.15 -5.44
CA GLY A 112 7.01 -12.38 -4.07
C GLY A 112 8.32 -11.68 -3.70
N ASP A 113 9.10 -11.16 -4.65
CA ASP A 113 10.33 -10.40 -4.37
C ASP A 113 9.99 -8.93 -4.05
N PRO A 114 10.24 -8.42 -2.83
CA PRO A 114 9.93 -7.04 -2.47
C PRO A 114 11.00 -6.04 -2.92
N SER A 115 12.00 -6.45 -3.69
CA SER A 115 13.05 -5.56 -4.19
C SER A 115 12.46 -4.55 -5.18
N PRO A 116 12.56 -3.22 -4.93
CA PRO A 116 12.01 -2.24 -5.86
C PRO A 116 12.84 -2.17 -7.14
N SER A 117 12.13 -2.11 -8.26
CA SER A 117 12.70 -1.83 -9.57
C SER A 117 13.18 -0.37 -9.68
N GLN A 118 13.88 -0.06 -10.76
CA GLN A 118 14.22 1.32 -11.09
C GLN A 118 12.98 2.16 -11.44
N ALA A 119 11.91 1.52 -11.92
CA ALA A 119 10.64 2.19 -12.21
C ALA A 119 9.99 2.68 -10.91
N ASP A 120 10.00 1.84 -9.87
CA ASP A 120 9.46 2.17 -8.54
C ASP A 120 10.19 3.35 -7.92
N LYS A 121 11.53 3.34 -7.97
CA LYS A 121 12.34 4.46 -7.44
C LYS A 121 12.05 5.77 -8.16
N ARG A 122 11.93 5.75 -9.49
CA ARG A 122 11.62 6.95 -10.28
C ARG A 122 10.22 7.50 -9.98
N ILE A 123 9.20 6.64 -9.93
CA ILE A 123 7.84 7.11 -9.64
C ILE A 123 7.72 7.60 -8.20
N THR A 124 8.37 6.94 -7.25
CA THR A 124 8.46 7.39 -5.86
C THR A 124 9.00 8.81 -5.78
N ARG A 125 10.15 9.06 -6.43
CA ARG A 125 10.75 10.39 -6.41
C ARG A 125 9.85 11.45 -7.05
N LYS A 126 9.24 11.12 -8.19
CA LYS A 126 8.28 12.00 -8.86
C LYS A 126 7.08 12.34 -7.98
N LEU A 127 6.56 11.37 -7.23
CA LEU A 127 5.44 11.60 -6.32
C LEU A 127 5.85 12.40 -5.07
N ILE A 128 7.05 12.19 -4.53
CA ILE A 128 7.62 13.04 -3.48
C ILE A 128 7.65 14.49 -3.93
N ASP A 129 8.27 14.76 -5.09
CA ASP A 129 8.40 16.12 -5.63
C ASP A 129 7.03 16.73 -5.94
N THR A 130 6.08 15.94 -6.48
CA THR A 130 4.74 16.42 -6.84
C THR A 130 3.91 16.76 -5.60
N LEU A 131 3.91 15.89 -4.58
CA LEU A 131 3.09 16.08 -3.38
C LEU A 131 3.63 17.20 -2.48
N ALA A 132 4.95 17.44 -2.51
CA ALA A 132 5.55 18.59 -1.85
C ALA A 132 4.99 19.94 -2.36
N LEU A 133 4.57 20.04 -3.64
CA LEU A 133 3.99 21.27 -4.20
C LEU A 133 2.60 21.60 -3.63
N VAL A 134 1.96 20.65 -2.95
CA VAL A 134 0.65 20.81 -2.31
C VAL A 134 0.71 20.53 -0.81
N ASP A 135 1.90 20.67 -0.21
CA ASP A 135 2.16 20.51 1.22
C ASP A 135 1.78 19.13 1.81
N VAL A 136 1.81 18.07 0.99
CA VAL A 136 1.57 16.70 1.43
C VAL A 136 2.89 15.93 1.49
N ARG A 137 3.22 15.39 2.68
CA ARG A 137 4.47 14.65 2.89
C ARG A 137 4.33 13.19 2.48
N VAL A 138 5.31 12.65 1.78
CA VAL A 138 5.46 11.19 1.61
C VAL A 138 6.34 10.68 2.75
N LEU A 139 5.77 9.89 3.66
CA LEU A 139 6.49 9.38 4.84
C LEU A 139 7.24 8.09 4.56
N ASP A 140 6.71 7.27 3.65
CA ASP A 140 7.32 6.01 3.25
C ASP A 140 6.81 5.54 1.89
N HIS A 141 7.53 4.58 1.31
CA HIS A 141 7.05 3.72 0.24
C HIS A 141 7.34 2.26 0.61
N ILE A 142 6.26 1.48 0.77
CA ILE A 142 6.34 0.07 1.17
C ILE A 142 6.10 -0.83 -0.04
N VAL A 143 7.07 -1.69 -0.35
CA VAL A 143 6.94 -2.74 -1.36
C VAL A 143 6.62 -4.05 -0.68
N VAL A 144 5.54 -4.72 -1.11
CA VAL A 144 5.02 -5.95 -0.51
C VAL A 144 5.29 -7.15 -1.43
N GLY A 145 6.07 -8.10 -0.95
CA GLY A 145 6.22 -9.45 -1.51
C GLY A 145 5.93 -10.50 -0.43
N GLU A 146 6.71 -11.58 -0.38
CA GLU A 146 6.68 -12.54 0.74
C GLU A 146 7.10 -11.89 2.07
N SER A 147 7.98 -10.89 1.97
CA SER A 147 8.32 -9.93 3.01
C SER A 147 8.07 -8.50 2.49
N SER A 148 8.31 -7.48 3.30
CA SER A 148 8.15 -6.09 2.87
C SER A 148 9.45 -5.29 2.98
N VAL A 149 9.61 -4.32 2.09
CA VAL A 149 10.72 -3.35 2.09
C VAL A 149 10.16 -1.94 2.23
N SER A 150 10.69 -1.19 3.21
CA SER A 150 10.41 0.23 3.41
C SER A 150 11.51 1.08 2.78
N PHE A 151 11.14 2.08 1.99
CA PHE A 151 12.10 3.05 1.44
C PHE A 151 12.67 3.95 2.55
N ALA A 152 11.87 4.31 3.55
CA ALA A 152 12.31 5.09 4.69
C ALA A 152 13.42 4.36 5.47
N GLU A 153 13.20 3.08 5.80
CA GLU A 153 14.18 2.25 6.53
C GLU A 153 15.49 2.04 5.74
N LYS A 154 15.40 2.07 4.40
CA LYS A 154 16.57 1.97 3.52
C LYS A 154 17.24 3.31 3.21
N GLY A 155 16.67 4.43 3.64
CA GLY A 155 17.17 5.78 3.36
C GLY A 155 17.03 6.19 1.89
N TRP A 156 15.93 5.82 1.23
CA TRP A 156 15.70 6.04 -0.22
C TRP A 156 14.67 7.14 -0.55
N LEU A 157 14.15 7.86 0.45
CA LEU A 157 13.21 8.98 0.25
C LEU A 157 13.94 10.30 -0.07
#